data_AF-A0A6I8P2C1-F1
#
_entry.id   AF-A0A6I8P2C1-F1
#
_cell.length_a   1.000
_cell.length_b   1.000
_cell.length_c   1.000
_cell.angle_alpha   90.00
_cell.angle_beta   90.00
_cell.angle_gamma   90.00
#
_symmetry.space_group_name_H-M   'P 1'
#
loop_
_entity.id
_entity.type
_entity.pdbx_description
1 polymer ?
#
loop_
_entity_poly.entity_id
_entity_poly.type
_entity_poly.pdbx_seq_one_letter_code
_entity_poly.pdbx_strand_id
1 'polypeptide(L)' 'VPGVPVKDVNRQEFVRAPAALLHKSGKLKVPEWVDTVKLAKCRESVPYDNNVFVFVKRFLCAEHCTKR' A
#
# COMPACT_ATOMS: atom_id res chain seq x y z
N VAL A 1 10.86 -12.77 -21.55
CA VAL A 1 9.38 -12.75 -21.60
C VAL A 1 8.94 -11.41 -22.15
N PRO A 2 8.13 -11.36 -23.23
CA PRO A 2 7.58 -10.08 -23.70
C PRO A 2 6.70 -9.46 -22.60
N GLY A 3 6.70 -8.14 -22.50
CA GLY A 3 6.05 -7.42 -21.39
C GLY A 3 4.54 -7.64 -21.35
N VAL A 4 4.04 -8.06 -20.20
CA VAL A 4 2.59 -8.11 -19.92
C VAL A 4 2.10 -6.66 -19.77
N PRO A 5 1.02 -6.25 -20.45
CA PRO A 5 0.49 -4.90 -20.30
C PRO A 5 -0.06 -4.69 -18.89
N VAL A 6 0.05 -3.47 -18.36
CA VAL A 6 -0.28 -3.12 -16.97
C VAL A 6 -1.72 -3.50 -16.58
N LYS A 7 -2.65 -3.49 -17.53
CA LYS A 7 -4.06 -3.87 -17.33
C LYS A 7 -4.27 -5.35 -17.01
N ASP A 8 -3.36 -6.23 -17.47
CA ASP A 8 -3.47 -7.68 -17.33
C ASP A 8 -2.69 -8.20 -16.12
N VAL A 9 -2.10 -7.30 -15.32
CA VAL A 9 -1.41 -7.63 -14.07
C VAL A 9 -2.44 -7.75 -12.95
N ASN A 10 -2.27 -8.75 -12.08
CA ASN A 10 -3.07 -8.87 -10.88
C ASN A 10 -2.95 -7.58 -10.04
N ARG A 11 -4.09 -6.95 -9.74
CA ARG A 11 -4.16 -5.72 -8.95
C ARG A 11 -3.43 -5.84 -7.61
N GLN A 12 -3.46 -7.00 -6.95
CA GLN A 12 -2.77 -7.17 -5.67
C GLN A 12 -1.25 -7.13 -5.83
N GLU A 13 -0.72 -7.75 -6.87
CA GLU A 13 0.73 -7.74 -7.16
C GLU A 13 1.19 -6.37 -7.63
N PHE A 14 0.36 -5.71 -8.45
CA PHE A 14 0.59 -4.36 -8.93
C PHE A 14 0.69 -3.33 -7.79
N VAL A 15 -0.07 -3.51 -6.71
CA VAL A 15 0.01 -2.61 -5.54
C VAL A 15 1.17 -2.99 -4.60
N ARG A 16 1.50 -4.28 -4.49
CA ARG A 16 2.55 -4.76 -3.58
C ARG A 16 3.97 -4.40 -4.05
N ALA A 17 4.26 -4.53 -5.34
CA ALA A 17 5.60 -4.26 -5.86
C ALA A 17 6.05 -2.79 -5.67
N PRO A 18 5.22 -1.78 -5.97
CA PRO A 18 5.52 -0.37 -5.71
C PRO A 18 5.57 -0.05 -4.20
N ALA A 19 4.71 -0.68 -3.40
CA ALA A 19 4.75 -0.50 -1.94
C ALA A 19 6.10 -0.96 -1.35
N ALA A 20 6.65 -2.08 -1.83
CA ALA A 20 7.96 -2.55 -1.42
C ALA A 20 9.10 -1.63 -1.89
N LEU A 21 8.98 -1.05 -3.09
CA LEU A 21 9.93 -0.05 -3.60
C LEU A 21 9.92 1.22 -2.74
N LEU A 22 8.73 1.72 -2.42
CA LEU A 22 8.55 2.90 -1.59
C LEU A 22 9.09 2.70 -0.17
N HIS A 23 8.87 1.51 0.42
CA HIS A 23 9.43 1.14 1.71
C HIS A 23 10.96 1.17 1.68
N LYS A 24 11.58 0.54 0.67
CA LYS A 24 13.05 0.52 0.50
C LYS A 24 13.64 1.91 0.24
N SER A 25 12.87 2.81 -0.36
CA SER A 25 13.35 4.16 -0.70
C SER A 25 13.55 5.06 0.51
N GLY A 26 12.88 4.78 1.65
CA GLY A 26 12.98 5.58 2.89
C GLY A 26 12.51 7.04 2.78
N LYS A 27 11.97 7.46 1.62
CA LYS A 27 11.56 8.86 1.37
C LYS A 27 10.26 9.25 2.05
N LEU A 28 9.47 8.27 2.46
CA LEU A 28 8.15 8.46 3.04
C LEU A 28 8.21 8.21 4.54
N LYS A 29 7.86 9.23 5.32
CA LYS A 29 7.71 9.11 6.77
C LYS A 29 6.39 8.41 7.08
N VAL A 30 6.45 7.31 7.82
CA VAL A 30 5.28 6.66 8.39
C VAL A 30 4.88 7.45 9.65
N PRO A 31 3.61 7.81 9.83
CA PRO A 31 3.16 8.46 11.06
C PRO A 31 3.30 7.53 12.26
N GLU A 32 3.74 8.08 13.40
CA GLU A 32 3.98 7.31 14.64
C GLU A 32 2.71 6.68 15.23
N TRP A 33 1.54 7.29 14.99
CA TRP A 33 0.25 6.82 15.53
C TRP A 33 -0.36 5.63 14.78
N VAL A 34 0.24 5.19 13.66
CA VAL A 34 -0.31 4.13 12.81
C VAL A 34 -0.53 2.83 13.58
N ASP A 35 0.38 2.50 14.49
CA ASP A 35 0.35 1.28 15.29
C ASP A 35 -0.68 1.35 16.44
N THR A 36 -1.17 2.56 16.75
CA THR A 36 -2.04 2.82 17.91
C THR A 36 -3.53 2.85 17.53
N VAL A 37 -3.85 3.19 16.28
CA VAL A 37 -5.24 3.44 15.86
C VAL A 37 -5.91 2.24 15.20
N LYS A 38 -7.18 2.02 15.53
CA LYS A 38 -8.03 1.06 14.81
C LYS A 38 -8.23 1.52 13.37
N LEU A 39 -8.11 0.58 12.44
CA LEU A 39 -8.17 0.89 11.01
C LEU A 39 -9.57 1.25 10.51
N ALA A 40 -10.59 0.61 11.07
CA ALA A 40 -11.99 0.81 10.74
C ALA A 40 -12.85 0.31 11.90
N LYS A 41 -14.10 0.78 12.00
CA LYS A 41 -15.05 0.33 13.03
C LYS A 41 -15.22 -1.20 13.06
N CYS A 42 -15.11 -1.86 11.90
CA CYS A 42 -15.26 -3.31 11.75
C CYS A 42 -13.94 -4.10 11.88
N ARG A 43 -12.79 -3.43 12.08
CA ARG A 43 -11.49 -4.06 12.26
C ARG A 43 -10.87 -3.60 13.57
N GLU A 44 -11.02 -4.45 14.58
CA GLU A 44 -10.52 -4.19 15.93
C GLU A 44 -9.01 -4.30 16.05
N SER A 45 -8.37 -5.17 15.25
CA SER A 45 -6.92 -5.35 15.28
C SER A 45 -6.21 -4.39 14.34
N VAL A 46 -5.12 -3.83 14.85
CA VAL A 46 -4.06 -3.21 14.07
C VAL A 46 -3.42 -4.29 13.17
N PRO A 47 -3.05 -3.97 11.92
CA PRO A 47 -2.36 -4.91 11.04
C PRO A 47 -1.04 -5.41 11.67
N TYR A 48 -0.72 -6.69 11.48
CA TYR A 48 0.47 -7.32 12.07
C TYR A 48 1.79 -6.80 11.47
N ASP A 49 1.76 -6.28 10.23
CA ASP A 49 2.94 -5.79 9.51
C ASP A 49 2.70 -4.32 9.08
N ASN A 50 3.06 -3.40 9.97
CA ASN A 50 2.65 -1.99 9.89
C ASN A 50 3.28 -1.24 8.72
N ASN A 51 4.53 -1.55 8.35
CA ASN A 51 5.20 -0.85 7.26
C ASN A 51 4.58 -1.19 5.90
N VAL A 52 4.45 -2.47 5.56
CA VAL A 52 3.93 -2.87 4.24
C VAL A 52 2.47 -2.42 4.07
N PHE A 53 1.68 -2.50 5.15
CA PHE A 53 0.27 -2.13 5.11
C PHE A 53 0.05 -0.64 4.80
N VAL A 54 0.83 0.27 5.41
CA VAL A 54 0.72 1.72 5.16
C VAL A 54 1.08 2.06 3.71
N PHE A 55 2.18 1.50 3.20
CA PHE A 55 2.62 1.77 1.83
C PHE A 55 1.62 1.25 0.78
N VAL A 56 1.04 0.06 0.99
CA VAL A 56 -0.02 -0.50 0.13
C VAL A 56 -1.25 0.41 0.11
N LYS A 57 -1.70 0.89 1.27
CA LYS A 57 -2.89 1.73 1.39
C LYS A 57 -2.68 3.11 0.75
N ARG A 58 -1.47 3.67 0.89
CA ARG A 58 -1.08 4.94 0.27
C ARG A 58 -1.06 4.83 -1.26
N PHE A 59 -0.49 3.75 -1.80
CA PHE A 59 -0.45 3.52 -3.24
C PHE A 59 -1.84 3.28 -3.81
N LEU A 60 -2.67 2.49 -3.14
CA LEU A 60 -4.07 2.26 -3.53
C LEU A 60 -4.86 3.57 -3.59
N CYS A 61 -4.67 4.46 -2.61
CA CYS A 61 -5.33 5.75 -2.58
C CYS A 61 -4.83 6.66 -3.72
N ALA A 62 -3.53 6.64 -4.01
CA ALA A 62 -2.94 7.37 -5.13
C ALA A 62 -3.49 6.88 -6.48
N GLU A 63 -3.55 5.56 -6.70
CA GLU A 63 -4.17 4.99 -7.90
C GLU A 63 -5.64 5.37 -8.06
N HIS A 64 -6.39 5.41 -6.95
CA HIS A 64 -7.79 5.84 -6.97
C HIS A 64 -7.92 7.33 -7.31
N CYS A 65 -7.03 8.18 -6.79
CA CYS A 65 -7.00 9.61 -7.10
C CYS A 65 -6.59 9.89 -8.56
N THR A 66 -5.70 9.09 -9.15
CA THR A 66 -5.25 9.26 -10.55
C THR A 66 -6.20 8.66 -11.58
N LYS A 67 -7.13 7.79 -11.16
CA LYS A 67 -8.20 7.23 -12.01
C LYS A 67 -9.48 8.07 -11.99
N ARG A 68 -9.40 9.29 -11.43
CA ARG A 68 -10.49 10.26 -11.40
C ARG A 68 -10.47 11.14 -12.65
#